data_AF-A0A142WYK9-F1
#
_entry.id   AF-A0A142WYK9-F1
#
_cell.length_a   1.000
_cell.length_b   1.000
_cell.length_c   1.000
_cell.angle_alpha   90.00
_cell.angle_beta   90.00
_cell.angle_gamma   90.00
#
_symmetry.space_group_name_H-M   'P 1'
#
loop_
_entity.id
_entity.type
_entity.pdbx_description
1 polymer ?
#
loop_
_entity_poly.entity_id
_entity_poly.type
_entity_poly.pdbx_seq_one_letter_code
_entity_poly.pdbx_strand_id
1 'polypeptide(L)'
;MIPTRDAGPSFMRRSRIERELLIIGHPRSGTGYMARLLGTLGLDVGHEEMHEHGISSWMFAATTDGVPFSTDGTARAQFDFRHVIHVVRDPLRVISSTVFTELPNRKVFGYMRRFIALGSSGGRIEQACRSYLGWNKLIESQSPDIRVQVEMAPDVLPEFLRKAGVEIVPSAVRELPPTNYNSRPHPSLSGSKIRSAIPQELWEELVEYARMIGYEITAD
;
A
#
# COMPACT_ATOMS: atom_id res chain seq x y z
N MET A 1 38.15 -30.14 33.46
CA MET A 1 36.72 -29.92 33.75
C MET A 1 36.45 -28.45 33.47
N ILE A 2 35.91 -28.15 32.30
CA ILE A 2 35.59 -26.79 31.82
C ILE A 2 34.07 -26.77 31.66
N PRO A 3 33.31 -25.85 32.27
CA PRO A 3 31.87 -25.81 32.08
C PRO A 3 31.57 -25.32 30.66
N THR A 4 30.82 -26.14 29.93
CA THR A 4 30.21 -25.80 28.65
C THR A 4 29.24 -24.64 28.85
N ARG A 5 29.39 -23.59 28.02
CA ARG A 5 28.45 -22.47 27.93
C ARG A 5 27.05 -23.00 27.64
N ASP A 6 26.11 -22.68 28.52
CA ASP A 6 24.69 -22.79 28.28
C ASP A 6 24.33 -22.10 26.96
N ALA A 7 23.77 -22.87 26.05
CA ALA A 7 23.05 -22.33 24.91
C ALA A 7 21.86 -21.55 25.46
N GLY A 8 21.89 -20.22 25.30
CA GLY A 8 20.74 -19.37 25.54
C GLY A 8 19.52 -19.85 24.74
N PRO A 9 18.30 -19.47 25.13
CA PRO A 9 17.08 -19.98 24.51
C PRO A 9 17.14 -19.76 23.00
N SER A 10 17.22 -20.88 22.28
CA SER A 10 17.01 -20.94 20.84
C SER A 10 15.66 -20.29 20.56
N PHE A 11 15.69 -19.04 20.10
CA PHE A 11 14.53 -18.37 19.53
C PHE A 11 14.15 -19.21 18.31
N MET A 12 13.27 -20.20 18.50
CA MET A 12 12.61 -20.89 17.39
C MET A 12 11.99 -19.78 16.55
N ARG A 13 12.58 -19.52 15.37
CA ARG A 13 11.91 -18.74 14.33
C ARG A 13 10.58 -19.46 14.12
N ARG A 14 9.47 -18.85 14.55
CA ARG A 14 8.14 -19.34 14.18
C ARG A 14 8.16 -19.45 12.65
N SER A 15 7.84 -20.64 12.14
CA SER A 15 7.65 -20.82 10.70
C SER A 15 6.58 -19.84 10.25
N ARG A 16 6.90 -19.00 9.27
CA ARG A 16 5.93 -18.07 8.69
C ARG A 16 4.90 -18.86 7.90
N ILE A 17 3.70 -18.30 7.82
CA ILE A 17 2.59 -18.88 7.09
C ILE A 17 2.71 -18.43 5.63
N GLU A 18 2.73 -19.38 4.69
CA GLU A 18 2.74 -19.05 3.26
C GLU A 18 1.36 -18.56 2.80
N ARG A 19 1.35 -17.54 1.96
CA ARG A 19 0.16 -16.98 1.29
C ARG A 19 0.47 -16.63 -0.15
N GLU A 20 -0.54 -16.61 -0.99
CA GLU A 20 -0.34 -16.41 -2.42
C GLU A 20 -0.10 -14.92 -2.76
N LEU A 21 -0.97 -14.03 -2.28
CA LEU A 21 -1.00 -12.63 -2.71
C LEU A 21 -0.88 -11.65 -1.54
N LEU A 22 0.02 -10.69 -1.69
CA LEU A 22 0.07 -9.46 -0.90
C LEU A 22 -0.16 -8.25 -1.79
N ILE A 23 -1.19 -7.46 -1.50
CA ILE A 23 -1.46 -6.22 -2.19
C ILE A 23 -1.22 -5.05 -1.23
N ILE A 24 -0.29 -4.18 -1.59
CA ILE A 24 0.16 -3.06 -0.77
C ILE A 24 0.18 -1.77 -1.58
N GLY A 25 -0.06 -0.66 -0.91
CA GLY A 25 -0.04 0.68 -1.49
C GLY A 25 -0.16 1.70 -0.37
N HIS A 26 0.07 2.98 -0.68
CA HIS A 26 -0.29 4.06 0.25
C HIS A 26 -1.79 4.01 0.58
N PRO A 27 -2.21 4.40 1.81
CA PRO A 27 -3.63 4.67 2.08
C PRO A 27 -4.25 5.51 0.96
N ARG A 28 -5.50 5.23 0.57
CA ARG A 28 -6.18 5.94 -0.54
C ARG A 28 -5.68 5.63 -1.96
N SER A 29 -4.67 4.77 -2.15
CA SER A 29 -4.24 4.31 -3.48
C SER A 29 -5.13 3.20 -4.08
N GLY A 30 -6.11 2.69 -3.33
CA GLY A 30 -7.12 1.75 -3.86
C GLY A 30 -7.00 0.31 -3.39
N THR A 31 -6.36 0.02 -2.25
CA THR A 31 -6.27 -1.35 -1.69
C THR A 31 -7.63 -2.03 -1.53
N GLY A 32 -8.66 -1.33 -1.06
CA GLY A 32 -10.01 -1.89 -0.95
C GLY A 32 -10.67 -2.19 -2.31
N TYR A 33 -10.34 -1.41 -3.36
CA TYR A 33 -10.76 -1.72 -4.72
C TYR A 33 -10.05 -2.98 -5.24
N MET A 34 -8.75 -3.13 -4.98
CA MET A 34 -7.97 -4.30 -5.41
C MET A 34 -8.52 -5.60 -4.82
N ALA A 35 -8.90 -5.62 -3.54
CA ALA A 35 -9.51 -6.81 -2.91
C ALA A 35 -10.80 -7.22 -3.64
N ARG A 36 -11.67 -6.25 -3.97
CA ARG A 36 -12.89 -6.52 -4.73
C ARG A 36 -12.62 -6.99 -6.15
N LEU A 37 -11.69 -6.35 -6.84
CA LEU A 37 -11.29 -6.74 -8.20
C LEU A 37 -10.79 -8.18 -8.22
N LEU A 38 -9.93 -8.57 -7.28
CA LEU A 38 -9.45 -9.94 -7.15
C LEU A 38 -10.60 -10.92 -6.82
N GLY A 39 -11.57 -10.51 -6.01
CA GLY A 39 -12.81 -11.28 -5.81
C GLY A 39 -13.58 -11.53 -7.10
N THR A 40 -13.60 -10.59 -8.05
CA THR A 40 -14.21 -10.83 -9.38
C THR A 40 -13.42 -11.83 -10.24
N LEU A 41 -12.16 -12.08 -9.90
CA LEU A 41 -11.31 -13.10 -10.54
C LEU A 41 -11.36 -14.45 -9.80
N GLY A 42 -12.29 -14.61 -8.85
CA GLY A 42 -12.46 -15.84 -8.07
C GLY A 42 -11.46 -15.99 -6.91
N LEU A 43 -10.69 -14.95 -6.58
CA LEU A 43 -9.70 -14.99 -5.51
C LEU A 43 -10.28 -14.45 -4.20
N ASP A 44 -10.12 -15.24 -3.13
CA ASP A 44 -10.46 -14.84 -1.76
C ASP A 44 -9.31 -14.05 -1.11
N VAL A 45 -9.31 -12.74 -1.34
CA VAL A 45 -8.35 -11.77 -0.79
C VAL A 45 -9.10 -10.73 0.04
N GLY A 46 -8.76 -10.63 1.33
CA GLY A 46 -9.42 -9.71 2.24
C GLY A 46 -8.88 -8.27 2.12
N HIS A 47 -9.72 -7.28 2.44
CA HIS A 47 -9.29 -5.89 2.62
C HIS A 47 -9.01 -5.66 4.10
N GLU A 48 -7.74 -5.48 4.46
CA GLU A 48 -7.25 -5.30 5.85
C GLU A 48 -7.47 -6.48 6.81
N GLU A 49 -7.97 -7.61 6.29
CA GLU A 49 -8.12 -8.91 6.96
C GLU A 49 -7.49 -10.01 6.10
N MET A 50 -6.84 -11.00 6.72
CA MET A 50 -6.18 -12.09 5.99
C MET A 50 -7.18 -13.16 5.58
N HIS A 51 -7.26 -13.45 4.28
CA HIS A 51 -8.13 -14.49 3.73
C HIS A 51 -7.32 -15.67 3.14
N GLU A 52 -7.99 -16.59 2.44
CA GLU A 52 -7.35 -17.82 1.92
C GLU A 52 -6.19 -17.52 0.96
N HIS A 53 -6.43 -16.67 -0.06
CA HIS A 53 -5.41 -16.34 -1.07
C HIS A 53 -4.49 -15.21 -0.61
N GLY A 54 -4.93 -14.38 0.34
CA GLY A 54 -4.06 -13.38 0.95
C GLY A 54 -4.79 -12.12 1.42
N ILE A 55 -4.09 -10.98 1.33
CA ILE A 55 -4.56 -9.70 1.88
C ILE A 55 -4.20 -8.51 0.99
N SER A 56 -5.12 -7.54 0.93
CA SER A 56 -4.88 -6.19 0.44
C SER A 56 -4.91 -5.20 1.60
N SER A 57 -3.76 -4.66 1.99
CA SER A 57 -3.66 -3.81 3.19
C SER A 57 -2.48 -2.85 3.12
N TRP A 58 -2.75 -1.55 3.23
CA TRP A 58 -1.69 -0.54 3.30
C TRP A 58 -0.78 -0.75 4.51
N MET A 59 -1.30 -1.32 5.60
CA MET A 59 -0.54 -1.55 6.84
C MET A 59 0.55 -2.61 6.67
N PHE A 60 0.33 -3.57 5.77
CA PHE A 60 1.26 -4.67 5.49
C PHE A 60 2.46 -4.24 4.65
N ALA A 61 2.52 -2.98 4.20
CA ALA A 61 3.71 -2.41 3.59
C ALA A 61 4.91 -2.37 4.56
N ALA A 62 4.67 -2.32 5.87
CA ALA A 62 5.73 -2.43 6.87
C ALA A 62 5.79 -3.84 7.44
N THR A 63 6.98 -4.45 7.47
CA THR A 63 7.19 -5.75 8.12
C THR A 63 7.31 -5.55 9.64
N THR A 64 6.21 -5.81 10.36
CA THR A 64 6.07 -5.63 11.82
C THR A 64 5.18 -6.72 12.40
N ASP A 65 5.28 -6.93 13.73
CA ASP A 65 4.47 -7.90 14.50
C ASP A 65 3.10 -7.37 14.91
N GLY A 66 2.75 -6.15 14.51
CA GLY A 66 1.46 -5.54 14.84
C GLY A 66 1.15 -4.31 14.00
N VAL A 67 -0.13 -4.18 13.66
CA VAL A 67 -0.67 -3.10 12.81
C VAL A 67 -1.87 -2.41 13.50
N PRO A 68 -2.12 -1.12 13.24
CA PRO A 68 -3.05 -0.31 14.04
C PRO A 68 -4.54 -0.64 13.88
N PHE A 69 -4.92 -1.33 12.80
CA PHE A 69 -6.32 -1.61 12.46
C PHE A 69 -6.57 -3.09 12.09
N SER A 70 -5.70 -4.01 12.50
CA SER A 70 -6.00 -5.45 12.31
C SER A 70 -7.22 -5.82 13.15
N THR A 71 -8.14 -6.55 12.51
CA THR A 71 -9.37 -7.10 13.12
C THR A 71 -9.21 -8.56 13.54
N ASP A 72 -8.22 -9.25 13.00
CA ASP A 72 -7.95 -10.68 13.13
C ASP A 72 -6.63 -11.00 13.88
N GLY A 73 -5.93 -9.97 14.34
CA GLY A 73 -4.62 -10.07 14.99
C GLY A 73 -3.45 -10.34 14.03
N THR A 74 -3.67 -10.30 12.71
CA THR A 74 -2.62 -10.55 11.72
C THR A 74 -1.71 -9.35 11.47
N ALA A 75 -0.46 -9.65 11.15
CA ALA A 75 0.58 -8.68 10.85
C ALA A 75 1.61 -9.25 9.85
N ARG A 76 2.25 -8.36 9.09
CA ARG A 76 3.13 -8.72 7.96
C ARG A 76 4.23 -9.71 8.31
N ALA A 77 4.79 -9.65 9.52
CA ALA A 77 5.91 -10.50 9.95
C ALA A 77 5.56 -11.99 10.10
N GLN A 78 4.26 -12.33 10.18
CA GLN A 78 3.78 -13.70 10.34
C GLN A 78 3.72 -14.49 9.02
N PHE A 79 3.85 -13.81 7.87
CA PHE A 79 3.58 -14.39 6.56
C PHE A 79 4.75 -14.25 5.61
N ASP A 80 4.91 -15.23 4.73
CA ASP A 80 5.67 -15.11 3.50
C ASP A 80 4.67 -15.16 2.33
N PHE A 81 4.79 -14.23 1.38
CA PHE A 81 3.88 -14.13 0.25
C PHE A 81 4.60 -14.53 -1.02
N ARG A 82 3.93 -15.34 -1.85
CA ARG A 82 4.46 -15.78 -3.13
C ARG A 82 4.58 -14.63 -4.12
N HIS A 83 3.59 -13.72 -4.13
CA HIS A 83 3.57 -12.54 -4.99
C HIS A 83 3.18 -11.28 -4.22
N VAL A 84 3.92 -10.19 -4.46
CA VAL A 84 3.70 -8.86 -3.89
C VAL A 84 3.33 -7.89 -5.02
N ILE A 85 2.12 -7.35 -4.94
CA ILE A 85 1.56 -6.40 -5.90
C ILE A 85 1.55 -5.01 -5.25
N HIS A 86 2.24 -4.06 -5.87
CA HIS A 86 2.20 -2.66 -5.47
C HIS A 86 1.13 -1.91 -6.28
N VAL A 87 0.05 -1.49 -5.61
CA VAL A 87 -0.97 -0.63 -6.23
C VAL A 87 -0.64 0.85 -6.04
N VAL A 88 -0.59 1.58 -7.14
CA VAL A 88 -0.39 3.03 -7.18
C VAL A 88 -1.60 3.74 -7.77
N ARG A 89 -1.73 5.04 -7.45
CA ARG A 89 -2.77 5.94 -7.95
C ARG A 89 -2.17 7.32 -8.16
N ASP A 90 -2.81 8.11 -9.03
CA ASP A 90 -2.55 9.53 -9.24
C ASP A 90 -2.17 10.24 -7.91
N PRO A 91 -0.92 10.74 -7.81
CA PRO A 91 -0.43 11.37 -6.60
C PRO A 91 -1.30 12.52 -6.10
N LEU A 92 -1.83 13.38 -6.99
CA LEU A 92 -2.64 14.54 -6.57
C LEU A 92 -3.94 14.08 -5.91
N ARG A 93 -4.58 13.03 -6.44
CA ARG A 93 -5.79 12.44 -5.86
C ARG A 93 -5.50 11.82 -4.50
N VAL A 94 -4.39 11.09 -4.36
CA VAL A 94 -4.00 10.46 -3.09
C VAL A 94 -3.63 11.50 -2.05
N ILE A 95 -2.83 12.50 -2.40
CA ILE A 95 -2.42 13.59 -1.50
C ILE A 95 -3.64 14.37 -1.03
N SER A 96 -4.54 14.76 -1.94
CA SER A 96 -5.76 15.47 -1.57
C SER A 96 -6.59 14.65 -0.58
N SER A 97 -6.81 13.37 -0.85
CA SER A 97 -7.56 12.49 0.06
C SER A 97 -6.87 12.36 1.43
N THR A 98 -5.56 12.15 1.43
CA THR A 98 -4.73 11.99 2.62
C THR A 98 -4.79 13.23 3.53
N VAL A 99 -4.70 14.43 2.93
CA VAL A 99 -4.81 15.70 3.66
C VAL A 99 -6.10 15.76 4.46
N PHE A 100 -7.24 15.40 3.86
CA PHE A 100 -8.55 15.58 4.48
C PHE A 100 -9.02 14.39 5.32
N THR A 101 -8.56 13.16 5.04
CA THR A 101 -9.11 11.94 5.67
C THR A 101 -8.14 11.20 6.57
N GLU A 102 -6.85 11.14 6.23
CA GLU A 102 -5.89 10.29 6.93
C GLU A 102 -5.03 11.07 7.94
N LEU A 103 -4.57 12.28 7.59
CA LEU A 103 -3.79 13.10 8.52
C LEU A 103 -4.54 13.48 9.82
N PRO A 104 -5.87 13.73 9.82
CA PRO A 104 -6.60 13.90 11.08
C PRO A 104 -6.59 12.65 11.97
N ASN A 105 -6.39 11.47 11.39
CA ASN A 105 -6.33 10.22 12.12
C ASN A 105 -4.91 9.97 12.67
N ARG A 106 -4.73 10.30 13.95
CA ARG A 106 -3.45 10.14 14.67
C ARG A 106 -2.91 8.70 14.63
N LYS A 107 -3.76 7.68 14.52
CA LYS A 107 -3.31 6.27 14.45
C LYS A 107 -2.65 5.95 13.11
N VAL A 108 -3.24 6.40 11.99
CA VAL A 108 -2.66 6.20 10.65
C VAL A 108 -1.31 6.89 10.58
N PHE A 109 -1.27 8.18 10.90
CA PHE A 109 -0.05 8.95 10.76
C PHE A 109 1.03 8.56 11.77
N GLY A 110 0.64 8.26 13.01
CA GLY A 110 1.55 7.75 14.02
C GLY A 110 2.19 6.42 13.64
N TYR A 111 1.44 5.54 12.97
CA TYR A 111 1.98 4.28 12.45
C TYR A 111 2.99 4.53 11.33
N MET A 112 2.66 5.35 10.33
CA MET A 112 3.56 5.62 9.20
C MET A 112 4.89 6.26 9.66
N ARG A 113 4.85 7.20 10.62
CA ARG A 113 6.05 7.85 11.18
C ARG A 113 7.07 6.89 11.79
N ARG A 114 6.68 5.66 12.13
CA ARG A 114 7.60 4.64 12.64
C ARG A 114 8.52 4.07 11.57
N PHE A 115 8.13 4.19 10.30
CA PHE A 115 8.81 3.53 9.18
C PHE A 115 9.31 4.50 8.11
N ILE A 116 8.78 5.72 8.05
CA ILE A 116 9.14 6.71 7.04
C ILE A 116 9.43 8.07 7.67
N ALA A 117 10.38 8.81 7.08
CA ALA A 117 10.78 10.13 7.52
C ALA A 117 9.77 11.19 7.04
N LEU A 118 8.90 11.65 7.95
CA LEU A 118 7.86 12.66 7.65
C LEU A 118 8.28 14.10 8.00
N GLY A 119 9.41 14.26 8.67
CA GLY A 119 9.85 15.56 9.20
C GLY A 119 8.99 16.04 10.38
N SER A 120 9.54 16.96 11.17
CA SER A 120 8.84 17.56 12.34
C SER A 120 8.20 18.91 12.01
N SER A 121 8.62 19.54 10.91
CA SER A 121 8.15 20.85 10.43
C SER A 121 7.46 20.68 9.08
N GLY A 122 6.27 21.24 8.91
CA GLY A 122 5.56 21.25 7.63
C GLY A 122 4.04 21.29 7.79
N GLY A 123 3.35 21.88 6.82
CA GLY A 123 1.89 21.91 6.78
C GLY A 123 1.28 20.54 6.44
N ARG A 124 -0.05 20.42 6.53
CA ARG A 124 -0.77 19.16 6.19
C ARG A 124 -0.47 18.68 4.77
N ILE A 125 -0.36 19.59 3.79
CA ILE A 125 -0.07 19.22 2.40
C ILE A 125 1.33 18.60 2.29
N GLU A 126 2.34 19.24 2.89
CA GLU A 126 3.70 18.71 2.92
C GLU A 126 3.77 17.33 3.57
N GLN A 127 3.11 17.17 4.72
CA GLN A 127 3.07 15.90 5.45
C GLN A 127 2.39 14.78 4.62
N ALA A 128 1.36 15.11 3.83
CA ALA A 128 0.73 14.15 2.91
C ALA A 128 1.63 13.80 1.72
N CYS A 129 2.39 14.75 1.17
CA CYS A 129 3.35 14.49 0.10
C CYS A 129 4.48 13.56 0.59
N ARG A 130 5.05 13.87 1.77
CA ARG A 130 6.09 13.05 2.41
C ARG A 130 5.58 11.65 2.75
N SER A 131 4.32 11.52 3.20
CA SER A 131 3.75 10.21 3.49
C SER A 131 3.54 9.39 2.23
N TYR A 132 3.06 10.01 1.16
CA TYR A 132 2.90 9.37 -0.13
C TYR A 132 4.24 8.85 -0.66
N LEU A 133 5.24 9.72 -0.78
CA LEU A 133 6.55 9.35 -1.30
C LEU A 133 7.26 8.32 -0.42
N GLY A 134 7.31 8.57 0.89
CA GLY A 134 7.99 7.69 1.83
C GLY A 134 7.39 6.29 1.86
N TRP A 135 6.06 6.18 1.88
CA TRP A 135 5.39 4.89 1.96
C TRP A 135 5.56 4.08 0.68
N ASN A 136 5.42 4.72 -0.48
CA ASN A 136 5.63 4.00 -1.73
C ASN A 136 7.10 3.61 -1.90
N LYS A 137 8.07 4.44 -1.50
CA LYS A 137 9.50 4.05 -1.46
C LYS A 137 9.75 2.86 -0.53
N LEU A 138 9.09 2.81 0.62
CA LEU A 138 9.15 1.64 1.51
C LEU A 138 8.63 0.37 0.80
N ILE A 139 7.55 0.47 0.03
CA ILE A 139 7.01 -0.64 -0.75
C ILE A 139 7.99 -1.06 -1.85
N GLU A 140 8.49 -0.11 -2.64
CA GLU A 140 9.44 -0.38 -3.73
C GLU A 140 10.75 -1.00 -3.22
N SER A 141 11.19 -0.65 -2.01
CA SER A 141 12.38 -1.27 -1.39
C SER A 141 12.23 -2.77 -1.09
N GLN A 142 10.99 -3.29 -1.14
CA GLN A 142 10.68 -4.71 -0.99
C GLN A 142 10.64 -5.46 -2.33
N SER A 143 10.94 -4.78 -3.45
CA SER A 143 10.95 -5.36 -4.79
C SER A 143 9.64 -6.08 -5.16
N PRO A 144 8.51 -5.35 -5.23
CA PRO A 144 7.23 -5.96 -5.62
C PRO A 144 7.32 -6.59 -7.01
N ASP A 145 6.68 -7.74 -7.20
CA ASP A 145 6.67 -8.49 -8.46
C ASP A 145 6.01 -7.70 -9.60
N ILE A 146 5.06 -6.83 -9.25
CA ILE A 146 4.46 -5.89 -10.19
C ILE A 146 4.02 -4.62 -9.48
N ARG A 147 4.18 -3.49 -10.17
CA ARG A 147 3.52 -2.22 -9.85
C ARG A 147 2.40 -1.96 -10.84
N VAL A 148 1.21 -1.63 -10.34
CA VAL A 148 0.02 -1.43 -11.16
C VAL A 148 -0.72 -0.15 -10.78
N GLN A 149 -1.06 0.66 -11.78
CA GLN A 149 -2.00 1.76 -11.60
C GLN A 149 -3.38 1.20 -11.32
N VAL A 150 -4.07 1.71 -10.30
CA VAL A 150 -5.37 1.20 -9.91
C VAL A 150 -6.40 1.27 -11.04
N GLU A 151 -6.29 2.26 -11.92
CA GLU A 151 -7.15 2.40 -13.12
C GLU A 151 -6.86 1.33 -14.18
N MET A 152 -5.63 0.82 -14.26
CA MET A 152 -5.20 -0.20 -15.22
C MET A 152 -5.27 -1.62 -14.66
N ALA A 153 -5.58 -1.76 -13.37
CA ALA A 153 -5.59 -3.04 -12.68
C ALA A 153 -6.52 -4.10 -13.30
N PRO A 154 -7.73 -3.78 -13.80
CA PRO A 154 -8.59 -4.76 -14.48
C PRO A 154 -7.94 -5.43 -15.69
N ASP A 155 -7.09 -4.71 -16.41
CA ASP A 155 -6.45 -5.19 -17.63
C ASP A 155 -5.13 -5.90 -17.32
N VAL A 156 -4.35 -5.34 -16.39
CA VAL A 156 -2.99 -5.80 -16.08
C VAL A 156 -2.98 -7.02 -15.15
N LEU A 157 -3.83 -7.04 -14.11
CA LEU A 157 -3.77 -8.10 -13.10
C LEU A 157 -4.11 -9.49 -13.62
N PRO A 158 -5.16 -9.70 -14.44
CA PRO A 158 -5.49 -11.04 -14.91
C PRO A 158 -4.35 -11.68 -15.73
N GLU A 159 -3.62 -10.87 -16.50
CA GLU A 159 -2.46 -11.35 -17.24
C GLU A 159 -1.30 -11.71 -16.31
N PHE A 160 -0.98 -10.84 -15.35
CA PHE A 160 0.05 -11.11 -14.35
C PHE A 160 -0.24 -12.40 -13.57
N LEU A 161 -1.46 -12.56 -13.05
CA LEU A 161 -1.85 -13.72 -12.23
C LEU A 161 -1.74 -15.04 -13.00
N ARG A 162 -2.17 -15.07 -14.27
CA ARG A 162 -2.00 -16.26 -15.13
C ARG A 162 -0.53 -16.62 -15.34
N LYS A 163 0.32 -15.64 -15.62
CA LYS A 163 1.78 -15.85 -15.79
C LYS A 163 2.45 -16.31 -14.49
N ALA A 164 1.95 -15.81 -13.37
CA ALA A 164 2.40 -16.16 -12.02
C ALA A 164 1.94 -17.56 -11.56
N GLY A 165 1.10 -18.24 -12.35
CA GLY A 165 0.55 -19.56 -12.04
C GLY A 165 -0.51 -19.52 -10.93
N VAL A 166 -1.18 -18.38 -10.76
CA VAL A 166 -2.32 -18.20 -9.85
C VAL A 166 -3.58 -18.61 -10.58
N GLU A 167 -4.34 -19.53 -10.00
CA GLU A 167 -5.61 -19.97 -10.56
C GLU A 167 -6.65 -18.86 -10.40
N ILE A 168 -7.11 -18.31 -11.52
CA ILE A 168 -8.23 -17.37 -11.53
C ILE A 168 -9.41 -18.01 -12.23
N VAL A 169 -10.60 -17.84 -11.66
CA VAL A 169 -11.83 -18.22 -12.33
C VAL A 169 -12.22 -17.04 -13.21
N PRO A 170 -12.36 -17.21 -14.54
CA PRO A 170 -13.00 -16.20 -15.37
C PRO A 170 -14.48 -16.17 -14.97
N SER A 171 -14.80 -15.47 -13.88
CA SER A 171 -16.19 -15.17 -13.58
C SER A 171 -16.62 -14.17 -14.65
N ALA A 172 -17.69 -14.51 -15.39
CA ALA A 172 -18.32 -13.62 -16.35
C ALA A 172 -18.48 -12.25 -15.69
N VAL A 173 -17.83 -11.23 -16.26
CA VAL A 173 -17.73 -9.84 -15.80
C VAL A 173 -18.99 -9.42 -15.03
N ARG A 174 -19.00 -9.65 -13.72
CA ARG A 174 -19.94 -9.02 -12.81
C ARG A 174 -19.33 -7.65 -12.59
N GLU A 175 -19.96 -6.64 -13.18
CA GLU A 175 -19.67 -5.21 -13.05
C GLU A 175 -18.41 -4.88 -12.26
N LEU A 176 -17.38 -4.37 -12.96
CA LEU A 176 -16.15 -3.92 -12.31
C LEU A 176 -16.52 -2.99 -11.13
N PRO A 177 -15.95 -3.21 -9.94
CA PRO A 177 -16.22 -2.32 -8.82
C PRO A 177 -15.79 -0.90 -9.21
N PRO A 178 -16.48 0.14 -8.74
CA PRO A 178 -16.03 1.49 -9.05
C PRO A 178 -14.69 1.75 -8.34
N THR A 179 -13.74 2.37 -9.03
CA THR A 179 -12.38 2.63 -8.48
C THR A 179 -12.41 3.58 -7.28
N ASN A 180 -13.48 4.36 -7.11
CA ASN A 180 -13.73 5.21 -5.94
C ASN A 180 -14.41 4.46 -4.78
N TYR A 181 -14.39 3.12 -4.75
CA TYR A 181 -14.82 2.34 -3.60
C TYR A 181 -14.07 2.79 -2.33
N ASN A 182 -14.79 2.98 -1.22
CA ASN A 182 -14.30 3.60 0.03
C ASN A 182 -13.75 5.03 -0.13
N SER A 183 -14.13 5.75 -1.19
CA SER A 183 -13.95 7.20 -1.26
C SER A 183 -14.74 7.88 -0.15
N ARG A 184 -14.14 8.91 0.44
CA ARG A 184 -14.80 9.77 1.43
C ARG A 184 -14.94 11.14 0.79
N PRO A 185 -16.09 11.84 0.91
CA PRO A 185 -16.23 13.18 0.38
C PRO A 185 -15.18 14.12 0.98
N HIS A 186 -14.42 14.81 0.13
CA HIS A 186 -13.44 15.82 0.52
C HIS A 186 -13.18 16.81 -0.62
N PRO A 187 -12.65 18.01 -0.34
CA PRO A 187 -12.18 18.92 -1.37
C PRO A 187 -11.03 18.30 -2.19
N SER A 188 -10.93 18.70 -3.46
CA SER A 188 -9.76 18.41 -4.30
C SER A 188 -8.73 19.53 -4.15
N LEU A 189 -7.45 19.17 -4.07
CA LEU A 189 -6.33 20.12 -4.17
C LEU A 189 -5.82 20.14 -5.61
N SER A 190 -5.65 21.34 -6.17
CA SER A 190 -4.97 21.53 -7.45
C SER A 190 -3.46 21.32 -7.30
N GLY A 191 -2.79 21.02 -8.42
CA GLY A 191 -1.35 20.88 -8.44
C GLY A 191 -0.64 22.19 -8.09
N SER A 192 -1.15 23.34 -8.54
CA SER A 192 -0.63 24.65 -8.10
C SER A 192 -0.77 24.89 -6.60
N LYS A 193 -1.86 24.43 -5.99
CA LYS A 193 -2.03 24.52 -4.54
C LYS A 193 -1.04 23.63 -3.79
N ILE A 194 -0.74 22.44 -4.31
CA ILE A 194 0.25 21.54 -3.72
C ILE A 194 1.66 22.13 -3.87
N ARG A 195 2.05 22.53 -5.09
CA ARG A 195 3.36 23.13 -5.39
C ARG A 195 3.68 24.34 -4.51
N SER A 196 2.70 25.24 -4.32
CA SER A 196 2.91 26.44 -3.49
C SER A 196 2.98 26.15 -1.98
N ALA A 197 2.59 24.97 -1.54
CA ALA A 197 2.51 24.60 -0.13
C ALA A 197 3.67 23.71 0.37
N ILE A 198 4.62 23.36 -0.50
CA ILE A 198 5.73 22.46 -0.19
C ILE A 198 7.07 23.02 -0.72
N PRO A 199 8.21 22.58 -0.16
CA PRO A 199 9.52 22.91 -0.72
C PRO A 199 9.68 22.47 -2.17
N GLN A 200 10.45 23.22 -2.96
CA GLN A 200 10.66 22.96 -4.39
C GLN A 200 11.24 21.56 -4.63
N GLU A 201 12.16 21.12 -3.79
CA GLU A 201 12.80 19.80 -3.87
C GLU A 201 11.78 18.67 -3.68
N LEU A 202 10.81 18.86 -2.77
CA LEU A 202 9.76 17.88 -2.53
C LEU A 202 8.77 17.83 -3.70
N TRP A 203 8.50 18.97 -4.34
CA TRP A 203 7.69 19.03 -5.56
C TRP A 203 8.37 18.32 -6.73
N GLU A 204 9.67 18.56 -6.93
CA GLU A 204 10.45 17.89 -7.98
C GLU A 204 10.49 16.38 -7.78
N GLU A 205 10.74 15.92 -6.55
CA GLU A 205 10.68 14.51 -6.20
C GLU A 205 9.30 13.90 -6.46
N LEU A 206 8.23 14.63 -6.15
CA LEU A 206 6.86 14.18 -6.40
C LEU A 206 6.57 14.05 -7.90
N VAL A 207 6.99 15.01 -8.71
CA VAL A 207 6.83 15.00 -10.17
C VAL A 207 7.62 13.85 -10.79
N GLU A 208 8.87 13.66 -10.37
CA GLU A 208 9.72 12.55 -10.84
C GLU A 208 9.10 11.20 -10.49
N TYR A 209 8.68 11.03 -9.24
CA TYR A 209 8.02 9.81 -8.79
C TYR A 209 6.73 9.55 -9.57
N ALA A 210 5.89 10.58 -9.77
CA ALA A 210 4.67 10.49 -10.57
C ALA A 210 4.94 9.92 -11.97
N ARG A 211 5.94 10.47 -12.68
CA ARG A 211 6.33 9.99 -14.01
C ARG A 211 6.80 8.54 -13.98
N MET A 212 7.61 8.17 -12.98
CA MET A 212 8.11 6.80 -12.80
C MET A 212 6.96 5.78 -12.63
N ILE A 213 5.88 6.18 -11.94
CA ILE A 213 4.69 5.33 -11.77
C ILE A 213 3.63 5.53 -12.88
N GLY A 214 3.96 6.29 -13.93
CA GLY A 214 3.15 6.47 -15.13
C GLY A 214 2.02 7.50 -15.02
N TYR A 215 2.13 8.46 -14.10
CA TYR A 215 1.24 9.62 -14.02
C TYR A 215 1.99 10.90 -14.41
N GLU A 216 1.25 11.86 -14.95
CA GLU A 216 1.74 13.22 -15.18
C GLU A 216 1.02 14.16 -14.21
N ILE A 217 1.79 14.95 -13.46
CA ILE A 217 1.25 15.97 -12.56
C ILE A 217 1.85 17.32 -12.93
N THR A 218 1.04 18.37 -12.93
CA THR A 218 1.42 19.73 -13.29
C THR A 218 0.95 20.71 -12.23
N ALA A 219 1.53 21.91 -12.22
CA ALA A 219 0.98 23.04 -11.46
C ALA A 219 0.03 23.79 -12.40
N ASP A 220 -1.24 23.38 -12.38
CA ASP A 220 -2.36 23.91 -13.17
C ASP A 220 -2.88 25.27 -12.70
#